data_AF-A0A7Y4Z7F5-F1
#
_entry.id   AF-A0A7Y4Z7F5-F1
#
_cell.length_a   1.000
_cell.length_b   1.000
_cell.length_c   1.000
_cell.angle_alpha   90.00
_cell.angle_beta   90.00
_cell.angle_gamma   90.00
#
_symmetry.space_group_name_H-M   'P 1'
#
loop_
_entity.id
_entity.type
_entity.pdbx_description
1 polymer ?
#
loop_
_entity_poly.entity_id
_entity_poly.type
_entity_poly.pdbx_seq_one_letter_code
_entity_poly.pdbx_strand_id
1 'polypeptide(L)' 'MEYLKAKKLRDEWGTKPCDHPKLEKEYYADTHTLDYVCKQCGKEFNVLEMLETRDMQRKKRKMMV' A
#
# COMPACT_ATOMS: atom_id res chain seq x y z
N MET A 1 7.90 -3.38 -4.38
CA MET A 1 8.25 -3.78 -3.01
C MET A 1 8.50 -5.28 -3.02
N GLU A 2 9.62 -5.76 -2.49
CA GLU A 2 9.79 -7.21 -2.30
C GLU A 2 8.95 -7.69 -1.11
N TYR A 3 8.32 -8.86 -1.24
CA TYR A 3 7.47 -9.46 -0.20
C TYR A 3 8.13 -9.52 1.19
N LEU A 4 9.39 -9.98 1.26
CA LEU A 4 10.11 -10.08 2.54
C LEU A 4 10.35 -8.70 3.17
N LYS A 5 10.58 -7.69 2.33
CA LYS A 5 10.76 -6.31 2.77
C LYS A 5 9.43 -5.72 3.26
N ALA A 6 8.33 -6.00 2.55
CA ALA A 6 6.98 -5.60 2.93
C ALA A 6 6.59 -6.16 4.30
N LYS A 7 6.84 -7.46 4.51
CA LYS A 7 6.58 -8.15 5.77
C LYS A 7 7.34 -7.54 6.94
N LYS A 8 8.65 -7.28 6.78
CA LYS A 8 9.46 -6.60 7.82
C LYS A 8 8.93 -5.20 8.12
N LEU A 9 8.64 -4.42 7.07
CA LEU A 9 8.09 -3.08 7.23
C LEU A 9 6.76 -3.08 7.99
N ARG A 10 5.89 -4.05 7.70
CA ARG A 10 4.61 -4.22 8.40
C ARG A 10 4.80 -4.55 9.88
N ASP A 11 5.76 -5.42 10.19
CA ASP A 11 6.10 -5.78 11.57
C ASP A 11 6.65 -4.59 12.36
N GLU A 12 7.59 -3.83 11.78
CA GLU A 12 8.14 -2.61 12.38
C GLU A 12 7.10 -1.48 12.50
N TRP A 13 6.18 -1.39 11.54
CA TRP A 13 5.12 -0.38 11.58
C TRP A 13 4.05 -0.69 12.62
N GLY A 14 3.75 -1.98 12.81
CA GLY A 14 2.73 -2.47 13.73
C GLY A 14 1.34 -1.98 13.34
N THR A 15 0.66 -1.34 14.28
CA THR A 15 -0.77 -0.97 14.16
C THR A 15 -1.01 0.53 13.94
N LYS A 16 0.02 1.29 13.54
CA LYS A 16 -0.10 2.74 13.35
C LYS A 16 -1.01 3.04 12.14
N PRO A 17 -1.96 4.00 12.25
CA PRO A 17 -2.80 4.38 11.13
C PRO A 17 -1.93 4.94 10.00
N CYS A 18 -2.18 4.48 8.77
CA CYS A 18 -1.49 4.95 7.58
C CYS A 18 -2.53 5.42 6.57
N ASP A 19 -2.27 6.57 5.95
CA ASP A 19 -3.12 7.13 4.90
C ASP A 19 -2.81 6.50 3.53
N HIS A 20 -1.79 5.62 3.46
CA HIS A 20 -1.35 4.92 2.26
C HIS A 20 -1.13 5.82 1.03
N PRO A 21 -0.31 6.90 1.15
CA PRO A 21 -0.14 7.87 0.06
C PRO A 21 0.61 7.31 -1.15
N LYS A 22 1.39 6.24 -0.96
CA LYS A 22 2.23 5.64 -2.00
C LYS A 22 2.21 4.12 -1.92
N LEU A 23 1.56 3.51 -2.90
CA LEU A 23 1.48 2.08 -3.13
C LEU A 23 2.46 1.68 -4.25
N GLU A 24 3.25 0.64 -4.02
CA GLU A 24 4.20 0.08 -4.99
C GLU A 24 3.84 -1.38 -5.27
N LYS A 25 3.96 -1.81 -6.54
CA LYS A 25 3.73 -3.21 -6.93
C LYS A 25 4.58 -4.17 -6.09
N GLU A 26 3.99 -5.27 -5.64
CA GLU A 26 4.69 -6.32 -4.92
C GLU A 26 5.31 -7.33 -5.89
N TYR A 27 6.53 -7.75 -5.55
CA TYR A 27 7.27 -8.77 -6.27
C TYR A 27 7.70 -9.85 -5.28
N TYR A 28 7.57 -11.11 -5.70
CA TYR A 28 8.04 -12.28 -4.99
C TYR A 28 8.92 -13.09 -5.94
N ALA A 29 10.20 -13.27 -5.60
CA ALA A 29 11.16 -14.03 -6.41
C ALA A 29 11.16 -13.61 -7.90
N ASP A 30 11.32 -12.30 -8.15
CA ASP A 30 11.28 -11.66 -9.48
C ASP A 30 9.91 -11.73 -10.22
N THR A 31 8.91 -12.40 -9.64
CA THR A 31 7.56 -12.48 -10.20
C THR A 31 6.66 -11.43 -9.58
N HIS A 32 5.94 -10.68 -10.40
CA HIS A 32 4.93 -9.72 -9.93
C HIS A 32 3.70 -10.48 -9.38
N THR A 33 3.35 -10.24 -8.12
CA THR A 33 2.24 -10.95 -7.44
C THR A 33 0.86 -10.38 -7.79
N LEU A 34 0.80 -9.26 -8.54
CA LEU A 34 -0.40 -8.44 -8.79
C LEU A 34 -0.92 -7.67 -7.58
N ASP A 35 -0.29 -7.84 -6.42
CA ASP A 35 -0.56 -7.08 -5.22
C ASP A 35 0.27 -5.80 -5.18
N TYR A 36 -0.18 -4.86 -4.36
CA TYR A 36 0.44 -3.56 -4.15
C TYR A 36 0.69 -3.39 -2.67
N VAL A 37 1.87 -2.92 -2.31
CA VAL A 37 2.25 -2.68 -0.92
C VAL A 37 2.48 -1.20 -0.68
N CYS A 38 1.96 -0.71 0.43
CA CYS A 38 2.28 0.63 0.90
C CYS A 38 3.74 0.73 1.33
N LYS A 39 4.47 1.65 0.71
CA LYS A 39 5.90 1.89 1.02
C LYS A 39 6.14 2.43 2.43
N GLN A 40 5.08 2.89 3.11
CA GLN A 40 5.17 3.51 4.43
C GLN A 40 4.91 2.50 5.54
N CYS A 41 3.86 1.69 5.43
CA CYS A 41 3.44 0.77 6.48
C CYS A 41 3.53 -0.72 6.14
N GLY A 42 3.90 -1.07 4.91
CA GLY A 42 4.02 -2.48 4.50
C GLY A 42 2.70 -3.23 4.35
N LYS A 43 1.55 -2.53 4.42
CA LYS A 43 0.24 -3.14 4.16
C LYS A 43 0.10 -3.50 2.68
N GLU A 44 -0.37 -4.72 2.44
CA GLU A 44 -0.72 -5.27 1.12
C GLU A 44 -2.14 -4.85 0.72
N PHE A 45 -2.32 -4.63 -0.57
CA PHE A 45 -3.53 -4.17 -1.23
C PHE A 45 -3.66 -4.91 -2.54
N ASN A 46 -4.82 -5.49 -2.79
CA ASN A 46 -5.09 -5.99 -4.14
C ASN A 46 -5.41 -4.81 -5.10
N VAL A 47 -5.55 -5.10 -6.40
CA VAL A 47 -5.94 -4.11 -7.43
C VAL A 47 -7.19 -3.34 -7.02
N LEU A 48 -8.21 -4.02 -6.50
CA LEU A 48 -9.48 -3.39 -6.14
C LEU A 48 -9.29 -2.42 -4.96
N GLU A 49 -8.68 -2.89 -3.87
CA GLU A 49 -8.43 -2.07 -2.69
C GLU A 49 -7.52 -0.86 -2.99
N MET A 50 -6.54 -1.04 -3.89
CA MET A 50 -5.67 0.04 -4.35
C MET A 50 -6.46 1.14 -5.05
N LEU A 51 -7.40 0.77 -5.93
CA LEU A 51 -8.26 1.72 -6.63
C LEU A 51 -9.19 2.45 -5.67
N GLU A 52 -9.80 1.75 -4.73
CA GLU A 52 -10.66 2.34 -3.70
C GLU A 52 -9.89 3.31 -2.82
N THR A 53 -8.71 2.90 -2.33
CA THR A 53 -7.82 3.76 -1.52
C THR A 53 -7.46 5.02 -2.29
N ARG A 54 -7.13 4.90 -3.58
CA ARG A 54 -6.77 6.04 -4.43
C ARG A 54 -7.95 6.97 -4.71
N ASP A 55 -9.15 6.43 -4.87
CA ASP A 55 -10.37 7.21 -5.02
C ASP A 55 -10.72 7.98 -3.73
N MET A 56 -10.61 7.32 -2.57
CA MET A 56 -10.78 7.96 -1.26
C MET A 56 -9.78 9.11 -1.07
N GLN A 57 -8.51 8.90 -1.43
CA GLN A 57 -7.48 9.94 -1.44
C GLN A 57 -7.85 11.13 -2.33
N ARG A 58 -8.36 10.86 -3.54
CA ARG A 58 -8.81 11.90 -4.48
C ARG A 58 -10.00 12.68 -3.93
N LYS A 59 -11.00 11.99 -3.36
CA LYS A 59 -12.18 12.61 -2.74
C LYS A 59 -11.80 13.48 -1.55
N LYS A 60 -10.93 12.98 -0.66
CA LYS A 60 -10.40 13.73 0.49
C LYS A 60 -9.71 15.01 0.06
N ARG A 61 -8.89 14.95 -0.99
CA ARG A 61 -8.22 16.14 -1.56
C ARG A 61 -9.19 17.13 -2.21
N LYS A 62 -10.32 16.66 -2.76
CA LYS A 62 -11.37 17.51 -3.36
C LYS A 62 -12.28 18.17 -2.31
N MET A 63 -12.43 17.56 -1.13
CA MET A 63 -13.23 18.10 -0.02
C MET A 63 -12.48 19.13 0.85
N MET A 64 -11.15 19.17 0.78
CA MET A 64 -10.31 20.14 1.50
C MET A 64 -10.01 21.43 0.70
N VAL A 65 -10.64 21.61 -0.46
CA VAL A 65 -10.46 22.79 -1.33
C VAL A 65 -11.71 23.67 -1.34
#